data_AF-A0AAW2W5Z2-F1
#
_entry.id   AF-A0AAW2W5Z2-F1
#
_cell.length_a   1.000
_cell.length_b   1.000
_cell.length_c   1.000
_cell.angle_alpha   90.00
_cell.angle_beta   90.00
_cell.angle_gamma   90.00
#
_symmetry.space_group_name_H-M   'P 1'
#
loop_
_entity.id
_entity.type
_entity.pdbx_description
1 polymer ?
#
loop_
_entity_poly.entity_id
_entity_poly.type
_entity_poly.pdbx_seq_one_letter_code
_entity_poly.pdbx_strand_id
1 'polypeptide(L)'
;MLASSQIRPVIHISDRHLIQQVYLPEEAKTRRVFSPVKQSKLFVLDTEDGHPSALVSEEEEATEIPVPNNESSTFLSKWSPPKYLWRGLSVLILTGQVITRTINGKIHWKNTLQQLERVGPKSVGVCLLTSAFVGMAFTIQFVREFTRLGLNRSVGGVLALAFSRELSPVVTSIVVAGRIGSAFAAELGTMQVSEQTDTLRVLGANPVDYLVTPRVLASCIALPFLTLMCFTVGMASSALLADSVYGISINIILDSAQRALRSWDIISAMIKSQVFGAIISVVSCAWGVTTLGGAKGVGESTTSAVVVSLVGIFIADFALSYCFFQGAGDSLKNCM
;
A
#
# COMPACT_ATOMS: atom_id res chain seq x y z
N MET A 1 -17.65 -42.51 -56.41
CA MET A 1 -17.40 -41.17 -56.98
C MET A 1 -16.97 -40.27 -55.83
N LEU A 2 -15.66 -40.06 -55.72
CA LEU A 2 -14.96 -39.30 -54.67
C LEU A 2 -15.14 -37.80 -54.88
N ALA A 3 -15.17 -37.02 -53.79
CA ALA A 3 -14.43 -35.76 -53.68
C ALA A 3 -14.47 -35.22 -52.25
N SER A 4 -13.31 -35.27 -51.59
CA SER A 4 -12.99 -34.54 -50.35
C SER A 4 -12.65 -33.08 -50.69
N SER A 5 -13.04 -32.13 -49.83
CA SER A 5 -12.56 -30.75 -49.91
C SER A 5 -11.35 -30.57 -49.01
N GLN A 6 -10.16 -30.43 -49.61
CA GLN A 6 -8.94 -30.01 -48.94
C GLN A 6 -8.75 -28.49 -48.98
N ILE A 7 -8.21 -28.00 -47.87
CA ILE A 7 -7.77 -26.65 -47.55
C ILE A 7 -6.43 -26.36 -48.25
N ARG A 8 -6.27 -25.16 -48.83
CA ARG A 8 -4.96 -24.52 -49.09
C ARG A 8 -5.06 -23.00 -48.87
N PRO A 9 -4.14 -22.37 -48.13
CA PRO A 9 -3.86 -20.94 -48.28
C PRO A 9 -2.66 -20.71 -49.20
N VAL A 10 -2.81 -19.76 -50.12
CA VAL A 10 -1.79 -19.30 -51.07
C VAL A 10 -1.03 -18.12 -50.46
N ILE A 11 0.30 -18.21 -50.53
CA ILE A 11 1.29 -17.21 -50.18
C ILE A 11 1.27 -16.09 -51.24
N HIS A 12 1.29 -14.82 -50.83
CA HIS A 12 1.66 -13.72 -51.72
C HIS A 12 2.76 -12.87 -51.10
N ILE A 13 3.94 -12.96 -51.72
CA ILE A 13 5.11 -12.10 -51.55
C ILE A 13 5.01 -11.02 -52.64
N SER A 14 5.36 -9.77 -52.32
CA SER A 14 5.85 -8.82 -53.33
C SER A 14 6.73 -7.74 -52.70
N ASP A 15 7.99 -7.74 -53.16
CA ASP A 15 9.11 -6.84 -52.87
C ASP A 15 8.91 -5.39 -53.35
N ARG A 16 9.57 -4.43 -52.66
CA ARG A 16 10.59 -3.54 -53.26
C ARG A 16 11.29 -2.61 -52.25
N HIS A 17 12.59 -2.89 -52.06
CA HIS A 17 13.77 -2.04 -51.80
C HIS A 17 13.68 -0.51 -51.60
N LEU A 18 14.44 0.00 -50.60
CA LEU A 18 15.56 0.98 -50.73
C LEU A 18 16.22 1.25 -49.35
N ILE A 19 17.38 0.64 -49.05
CA ILE A 19 18.74 1.23 -48.96
C ILE A 19 18.90 2.36 -47.91
N GLN A 20 19.63 2.08 -46.83
CA GLN A 20 20.74 2.94 -46.40
C GLN A 20 21.81 2.13 -45.63
N GLN A 21 22.93 1.88 -46.30
CA GLN A 21 24.21 1.50 -45.72
C GLN A 21 24.80 2.68 -44.95
N VAL A 22 25.35 2.45 -43.76
CA VAL A 22 26.39 3.31 -43.17
C VAL A 22 27.51 2.39 -42.68
N TYR A 23 28.71 2.65 -43.21
CA TYR A 23 29.96 1.94 -42.98
C TYR A 23 30.82 2.76 -41.99
N LEU A 24 31.21 2.12 -40.87
CA LEU A 24 32.41 2.22 -39.98
C LEU A 24 33.24 3.53 -39.88
N PRO A 25 33.80 3.83 -38.68
CA PRO A 25 35.11 3.25 -38.33
C PRO A 25 35.25 2.70 -36.90
N GLU A 26 36.21 1.77 -36.77
CA GLU A 26 36.87 1.33 -35.54
C GLU A 26 37.39 2.51 -34.71
N GLU A 27 37.20 2.46 -33.39
CA GLU A 27 38.30 2.73 -32.46
C GLU A 27 38.02 2.13 -31.08
N ALA A 28 39.07 1.52 -30.53
CA ALA A 28 39.07 0.66 -29.37
C ALA A 28 39.04 1.42 -28.03
N LYS A 29 38.27 0.94 -27.05
CA LYS A 29 38.78 0.86 -25.66
C LYS A 29 37.99 -0.11 -24.77
N THR A 30 38.67 -1.23 -24.54
CA THR A 30 38.61 -2.22 -23.47
C THR A 30 37.94 -1.79 -22.15
N ARG A 31 36.87 -2.49 -21.77
CA ARG A 31 36.63 -3.00 -20.40
C ARG A 31 35.60 -4.14 -20.45
N ARG A 32 36.09 -5.36 -20.69
CA ARG A 32 35.31 -6.59 -20.44
C ARG A 32 35.24 -6.81 -18.93
N VAL A 33 34.06 -6.65 -18.34
CA VAL A 33 33.72 -7.27 -17.05
C VAL A 33 32.88 -8.49 -17.38
N PHE A 34 33.43 -9.66 -17.08
CA PHE A 34 32.82 -10.97 -17.28
C PHE A 34 31.52 -11.09 -16.45
N SER A 35 30.42 -11.45 -17.12
CA SER A 35 29.30 -12.17 -16.51
C SER A 35 29.45 -13.67 -16.85
N PRO A 36 29.23 -14.61 -15.92
CA PRO A 36 29.43 -16.02 -16.20
C PRO A 36 28.28 -16.55 -17.06
N VAL A 37 28.56 -16.87 -18.32
CA VAL A 37 27.66 -17.67 -19.17
C VAL A 37 27.92 -19.14 -18.84
N LYS A 38 26.86 -19.79 -18.34
CA LYS A 38 26.78 -21.23 -18.07
C LYS A 38 26.90 -22.01 -19.38
N GLN A 39 28.10 -22.48 -19.72
CA GLN A 39 28.29 -23.41 -20.83
C GLN A 39 27.79 -24.81 -20.43
N SER A 40 26.59 -25.15 -20.91
CA SER A 40 26.11 -26.52 -20.99
C SER A 40 26.95 -27.29 -22.00
N LYS A 41 27.53 -28.40 -21.54
CA LYS A 41 28.27 -29.39 -22.34
C LYS A 41 27.51 -29.74 -23.62
N LEU A 42 28.17 -29.59 -24.78
CA LEU A 42 27.77 -30.27 -26.00
C LEU A 42 28.87 -31.28 -26.34
N PHE A 43 28.49 -32.55 -26.22
CA PHE A 43 29.29 -33.71 -26.52
C PHE A 43 29.30 -33.89 -28.04
N VAL A 44 30.48 -33.95 -28.66
CA VAL A 44 30.66 -34.43 -30.03
C VAL A 44 31.66 -35.57 -29.96
N LEU A 45 31.17 -36.76 -30.27
CA LEU A 45 31.95 -37.96 -30.54
C LEU A 45 32.15 -38.07 -32.06
N ASP A 46 33.37 -38.41 -32.44
CA ASP A 46 33.79 -39.31 -33.53
C ASP A 46 35.17 -38.87 -34.05
N THR A 47 36.18 -39.69 -34.37
CA THR A 47 36.60 -41.07 -34.07
C THR A 47 38.09 -41.12 -34.45
N GLU A 48 38.80 -42.13 -33.95
CA GLU A 48 39.97 -42.80 -34.55
C GLU A 48 41.29 -42.76 -33.75
N ASP A 49 41.86 -43.97 -33.69
CA ASP A 49 43.20 -44.38 -33.30
C ASP A 49 43.47 -44.69 -31.81
N GLY A 50 43.74 -45.98 -31.60
CA GLY A 50 43.91 -46.61 -30.30
C GLY A 50 45.30 -46.46 -29.70
N HIS A 51 45.33 -46.29 -28.38
CA HIS A 51 46.16 -47.02 -27.41
C HIS A 51 45.83 -46.49 -26.00
N PRO A 52 45.75 -47.33 -24.96
CA PRO A 52 45.54 -46.87 -23.59
C PRO A 52 46.89 -46.57 -22.93
N SER A 53 47.12 -45.32 -22.49
CA SER A 53 48.24 -45.01 -21.62
C SER A 53 47.85 -43.96 -20.58
N ALA A 54 48.00 -44.35 -19.32
CA ALA A 54 47.99 -43.50 -18.15
C ALA A 54 49.00 -42.34 -18.27
N LEU A 55 48.73 -41.23 -17.59
CA LEU A 55 49.71 -40.30 -16.98
C LEU A 55 48.93 -39.41 -16.01
N VAL A 56 49.03 -39.68 -14.71
CA VAL A 56 50.00 -39.08 -13.76
C VAL A 56 49.62 -37.63 -13.45
N SER A 57 49.16 -37.45 -12.22
CA SER A 57 48.99 -36.17 -11.54
C SER A 57 50.36 -35.51 -11.35
N GLU A 58 50.52 -34.28 -11.80
CA GLU A 58 51.58 -33.39 -11.35
C GLU A 58 50.95 -32.35 -10.42
N GLU A 59 51.25 -32.47 -9.12
CA GLU A 59 51.10 -31.39 -8.14
C GLU A 59 52.27 -30.42 -8.34
N GLU A 60 51.98 -29.18 -8.73
CA GLU A 60 52.97 -28.11 -8.77
C GLU A 60 52.78 -27.20 -7.55
N GLU A 61 53.78 -27.25 -6.66
CA GLU A 61 53.91 -26.57 -5.38
C GLU A 61 54.14 -25.06 -5.60
N ALA A 62 53.14 -24.23 -5.32
CA ALA A 62 53.26 -22.78 -5.39
C ALA A 62 53.72 -22.20 -4.05
N THR A 63 54.92 -21.64 -4.06
CA THR A 63 55.62 -20.98 -2.94
C THR A 63 54.81 -19.80 -2.37
N GLU A 64 54.46 -19.84 -1.08
CA GLU A 64 53.79 -18.76 -0.37
C GLU A 64 54.72 -17.55 -0.18
N ILE A 65 54.33 -16.39 -0.73
CA ILE A 65 54.85 -15.07 -0.33
C ILE A 65 53.83 -14.45 0.64
N PRO A 66 54.21 -14.04 1.86
CA PRO A 66 53.26 -13.46 2.80
C PRO A 66 52.92 -12.02 2.38
N VAL A 67 51.69 -11.79 1.93
CA VAL A 67 51.15 -10.44 1.69
C VAL A 67 50.47 -9.96 2.99
N PRO A 68 50.77 -8.76 3.50
CA PRO A 68 50.33 -8.32 4.82
C PRO A 68 48.83 -8.08 4.86
N ASN A 69 48.20 -8.56 5.94
CA ASN A 69 46.79 -8.37 6.28
C ASN A 69 46.43 -6.89 6.32
N ASN A 70 45.70 -6.42 5.31
CA ASN A 70 44.96 -5.16 5.39
C ASN A 70 43.49 -5.46 5.71
N GLU A 71 43.21 -5.83 6.96
CA GLU A 71 41.88 -6.11 7.51
C GLU A 71 41.04 -4.84 7.81
N SER A 72 41.14 -3.78 7.00
CA SER A 72 40.48 -2.49 7.35
C SER A 72 39.46 -1.95 6.35
N SER A 73 38.95 -2.73 5.39
CA SER A 73 37.96 -2.21 4.42
C SER A 73 36.77 -3.12 4.06
N THR A 74 36.33 -4.04 4.92
CA THR A 74 35.33 -5.07 4.54
C THR A 74 34.11 -5.21 5.44
N PHE A 75 33.85 -4.30 6.39
CA PHE A 75 32.59 -4.33 7.17
C PHE A 75 31.48 -3.43 6.59
N LEU A 76 31.85 -2.26 6.03
CA LEU A 76 30.87 -1.27 5.53
C LEU A 76 30.35 -1.54 4.11
N SER A 77 30.98 -2.43 3.33
CA SER A 77 30.55 -2.79 1.97
C SER A 77 29.44 -3.85 1.95
N LYS A 78 29.35 -4.68 2.99
CA LYS A 78 28.40 -5.80 3.06
C LYS A 78 27.03 -5.40 3.61
N TRP A 79 26.88 -4.15 4.06
CA TRP A 79 25.63 -3.68 4.62
C TRP A 79 24.71 -3.14 3.53
N SER A 80 23.96 -4.05 2.91
CA SER A 80 22.76 -3.68 2.16
C SER A 80 21.62 -3.48 3.18
N PRO A 81 21.10 -2.26 3.38
CA PRO A 81 20.00 -2.07 4.31
C PRO A 81 18.83 -2.95 3.87
N PRO A 82 18.13 -3.64 4.80
CA PRO A 82 16.98 -4.46 4.46
C PRO A 82 15.99 -3.64 3.62
N LYS A 83 15.47 -4.22 2.53
CA LYS A 83 14.62 -3.54 1.54
C LYS A 83 13.45 -2.77 2.17
N TYR A 84 12.98 -3.21 3.34
CA TYR A 84 11.94 -2.55 4.14
C TYR A 84 12.37 -1.20 4.73
N LEU A 85 13.62 -1.03 5.16
CA LEU A 85 14.14 0.25 5.66
C LEU A 85 14.24 1.28 4.54
N TRP A 86 14.70 0.87 3.36
CA TRP A 86 14.76 1.77 2.20
C TRP A 86 13.38 2.22 1.72
N ARG A 87 12.42 1.29 1.72
CA ARG A 87 11.01 1.60 1.42
C ARG A 87 10.41 2.50 2.50
N GLY A 88 10.67 2.24 3.78
CA GLY A 88 10.23 3.09 4.89
C GLY A 88 10.75 4.53 4.78
N LEU A 89 12.03 4.70 4.44
CA LEU A 89 12.62 6.02 4.20
C LEU A 89 11.94 6.73 3.01
N SER A 90 11.62 5.99 1.95
CA SER A 90 10.86 6.52 0.81
C SER A 90 9.47 7.04 1.23
N VAL A 91 8.78 6.39 2.18
CA VAL A 91 7.51 6.91 2.73
C VAL A 91 7.73 8.25 3.39
N LEU A 92 8.74 8.38 4.25
CA LEU A 92 9.01 9.62 4.98
C LEU A 92 9.35 10.78 4.03
N ILE A 93 10.16 10.51 3.00
CA ILE A 93 10.51 11.50 1.98
C ILE A 93 9.26 11.91 1.18
N LEU A 94 8.46 10.94 0.71
CA LEU A 94 7.23 11.23 -0.02
C LEU A 94 6.21 11.98 0.84
N THR A 95 6.10 11.64 2.13
CA THR A 95 5.26 12.36 3.09
C THR A 95 5.68 13.82 3.16
N GLY A 96 6.97 14.10 3.35
CA GLY A 96 7.50 15.47 3.40
C GLY A 96 7.28 16.23 2.10
N GLN A 97 7.46 15.56 0.94
CA GLN A 97 7.18 16.15 -0.37
C GLN A 97 5.69 16.48 -0.55
N VAL A 98 4.80 15.55 -0.24
CA VAL A 98 3.34 15.74 -0.34
C VAL A 98 2.89 16.88 0.56
N ILE A 99 3.39 16.96 1.80
CA ILE A 99 3.07 18.07 2.73
C ILE A 99 3.53 19.41 2.12
N THR A 100 4.80 19.49 1.70
CA THR A 100 5.37 20.72 1.13
C THR A 100 4.62 21.16 -0.13
N ARG A 101 4.20 20.22 -0.98
CA ARG A 101 3.51 20.50 -2.24
C ARG A 101 2.04 20.84 -2.07
N THR A 102 1.39 20.21 -1.09
CA THR A 102 0.03 20.58 -0.68
C THR A 102 -0.01 22.02 -0.18
N ILE A 103 0.99 22.44 0.61
CA ILE A 103 1.11 23.82 1.10
C ILE A 103 1.44 24.80 -0.03
N ASN A 104 2.26 24.40 -1.00
CA ASN A 104 2.63 25.25 -2.16
C ASN A 104 1.51 25.40 -3.22
N GLY A 105 0.33 24.79 -3.04
CA GLY A 105 -0.89 25.12 -3.79
C GLY A 105 -0.97 24.66 -5.25
N LYS A 106 -0.03 23.86 -5.77
CA LYS A 106 -0.08 23.30 -7.14
C LYS A 106 -1.02 22.10 -7.23
N ILE A 107 -2.31 22.30 -6.94
CA ILE A 107 -3.31 21.23 -6.84
C ILE A 107 -4.11 21.12 -8.15
N HIS A 108 -4.08 19.94 -8.77
CA HIS A 108 -4.92 19.60 -9.91
C HIS A 108 -6.33 19.22 -9.44
N TRP A 109 -7.19 20.20 -9.21
CA TRP A 109 -8.52 19.99 -8.62
C TRP A 109 -9.39 18.97 -9.37
N LYS A 110 -9.38 18.97 -10.71
CA LYS A 110 -10.14 18.00 -11.51
C LYS A 110 -9.76 16.55 -11.18
N ASN A 111 -8.45 16.28 -11.03
CA ASN A 111 -7.95 14.95 -10.69
C ASN A 111 -8.32 14.60 -9.24
N THR A 112 -8.23 15.56 -8.32
CA THR A 112 -8.64 15.35 -6.92
C THR A 112 -10.13 14.99 -6.81
N LEU A 113 -11.02 15.68 -7.54
CA LEU A 113 -12.45 15.37 -7.58
C LEU A 113 -12.72 13.97 -8.11
N GLN A 114 -12.04 13.57 -9.19
CA GLN A 114 -12.18 12.22 -9.74
C GLN A 114 -11.72 11.13 -8.76
N GLN A 115 -10.63 11.40 -8.02
CA GLN A 115 -10.18 10.49 -6.95
C GLN A 115 -11.16 10.50 -5.78
N LEU A 116 -11.75 11.64 -5.42
CA LEU A 116 -12.70 11.76 -4.33
C LEU A 116 -13.97 10.93 -4.58
N GLU A 117 -14.49 10.95 -5.80
CA GLU A 117 -15.62 10.10 -6.21
C GLU A 117 -15.30 8.60 -6.07
N ARG A 118 -14.04 8.24 -6.33
CA ARG A 118 -13.58 6.86 -6.21
C ARG A 118 -13.37 6.43 -4.77
N VAL A 119 -12.79 7.27 -3.92
CA VAL A 119 -12.53 6.95 -2.52
C VAL A 119 -13.81 6.97 -1.71
N GLY A 120 -14.64 8.01 -1.87
CA GLY A 120 -15.84 8.21 -1.08
C GLY A 120 -17.01 7.33 -1.53
N PRO A 121 -17.83 7.78 -2.49
CA PRO A 121 -19.06 7.10 -2.91
C PRO A 121 -18.93 5.60 -3.17
N LYS A 122 -17.86 5.17 -3.86
CA LYS A 122 -17.69 3.74 -4.15
C LYS A 122 -17.46 2.92 -2.89
N SER A 123 -16.81 3.46 -1.86
CA SER A 123 -16.48 2.76 -0.61
C SER A 123 -17.61 2.76 0.42
N VAL A 124 -18.58 3.67 0.33
CA VAL A 124 -19.67 3.84 1.31
C VAL A 124 -20.36 2.51 1.63
N GLY A 125 -20.81 1.75 0.62
CA GLY A 125 -21.59 0.53 0.85
C GLY A 125 -20.86 -0.53 1.69
N VAL A 126 -19.57 -0.76 1.41
CA VAL A 126 -18.77 -1.74 2.17
C VAL A 126 -18.52 -1.22 3.59
N CYS A 127 -18.18 0.06 3.73
CA CYS A 127 -17.94 0.65 5.05
C CYS A 127 -19.16 0.62 5.96
N LEU A 128 -20.34 0.98 5.44
CA LEU A 128 -21.60 0.96 6.21
C LEU A 128 -22.02 -0.45 6.61
N LEU A 129 -21.87 -1.42 5.71
CA LEU A 129 -22.19 -2.81 6.01
C LEU A 129 -21.27 -3.36 7.10
N THR A 130 -19.96 -3.12 6.99
CA THR A 130 -19.00 -3.54 8.01
C THR A 130 -19.28 -2.85 9.35
N SER A 131 -19.53 -1.53 9.37
CA SER A 131 -19.81 -0.81 10.62
C SER A 131 -21.11 -1.28 11.27
N ALA A 132 -22.13 -1.64 10.49
CA ALA A 132 -23.38 -2.18 11.01
C ALA A 132 -23.15 -3.50 11.79
N PHE A 133 -22.42 -4.45 11.19
CA PHE A 133 -22.11 -5.73 11.82
C PHE A 133 -21.18 -5.59 13.03
N VAL A 134 -20.18 -4.71 12.95
CA VAL A 134 -19.32 -4.39 14.09
C VAL A 134 -20.15 -3.78 15.23
N GLY A 135 -21.08 -2.88 14.92
CA GLY A 135 -22.14 -2.36 15.82
C GLY A 135 -22.86 -3.46 16.59
N MET A 136 -23.45 -4.38 15.85
CA MET A 136 -24.21 -5.49 16.43
C MET A 136 -23.32 -6.39 17.31
N ALA A 137 -22.15 -6.80 16.81
CA ALA A 137 -21.24 -7.68 17.54
C ALA A 137 -20.71 -7.05 18.83
N PHE A 138 -20.44 -5.74 18.82
CA PHE A 138 -19.98 -5.00 19.99
C PHE A 138 -21.10 -4.83 21.02
N THR A 139 -22.32 -4.56 20.56
CA THR A 139 -23.51 -4.45 21.42
C THR A 139 -23.77 -5.73 22.21
N ILE A 140 -23.68 -6.90 21.56
CA ILE A 140 -23.86 -8.20 22.23
C ILE A 140 -22.89 -8.36 23.41
N GLN A 141 -21.64 -7.94 23.25
CA GLN A 141 -20.62 -8.07 24.28
C GLN A 141 -20.87 -7.11 25.43
N PHE A 142 -21.14 -5.84 25.13
CA PHE A 142 -21.32 -4.80 26.15
C PHE A 142 -22.63 -4.93 26.91
N VAL A 143 -23.76 -5.15 26.22
CA VAL A 143 -25.06 -5.28 26.88
C VAL A 143 -25.02 -6.44 27.88
N ARG A 144 -24.47 -7.60 27.50
CA ARG A 144 -24.40 -8.76 28.41
C ARG A 144 -23.64 -8.46 29.69
N GLU A 145 -22.54 -7.73 29.60
CA GLU A 145 -21.73 -7.40 30.78
C GLU A 145 -22.38 -6.32 31.65
N PHE A 146 -22.99 -5.31 31.03
CA PHE A 146 -23.68 -4.25 31.76
C PHE A 146 -24.97 -4.73 32.43
N THR A 147 -25.68 -5.68 31.81
CA THR A 147 -26.86 -6.31 32.44
C THR A 147 -26.48 -7.07 33.70
N ARG A 148 -25.32 -7.74 33.72
CA ARG A 148 -24.81 -8.42 34.93
C ARG A 148 -24.51 -7.44 36.06
N LEU A 149 -24.06 -6.25 35.73
CA LEU A 149 -23.76 -5.18 36.68
C LEU A 149 -25.00 -4.33 37.05
N GLY A 150 -26.15 -4.58 36.45
CA GLY A 150 -27.37 -3.79 36.65
C GLY A 150 -27.34 -2.39 36.01
N LEU A 151 -26.42 -2.14 35.05
CA LEU A 151 -26.14 -0.83 34.46
C LEU A 151 -26.75 -0.63 33.05
N ASN A 152 -27.92 -1.20 32.78
CA ASN A 152 -28.55 -1.17 31.45
C ASN A 152 -28.75 0.23 30.86
N ARG A 153 -29.00 1.23 31.71
CA ARG A 153 -29.21 2.63 31.28
C ARG A 153 -27.92 3.33 30.82
N SER A 154 -26.75 2.78 31.14
CA SER A 154 -25.44 3.37 30.77
C SER A 154 -24.84 2.75 29.51
N VAL A 155 -25.46 1.69 28.98
CA VAL A 155 -24.95 0.95 27.81
C VAL A 155 -24.80 1.87 26.59
N GLY A 156 -25.82 2.68 26.30
CA GLY A 156 -25.80 3.58 25.15
C GLY A 156 -24.65 4.59 25.19
N GLY A 157 -24.38 5.17 26.36
CA GLY A 157 -23.25 6.07 26.56
C GLY A 157 -21.89 5.42 26.28
N VAL A 158 -21.68 4.20 26.78
CA VAL A 158 -20.43 3.48 26.59
C VAL A 158 -20.25 3.05 25.13
N LEU A 159 -21.30 2.57 24.48
CA LEU A 159 -21.29 2.28 23.05
C LEU A 159 -20.90 3.53 22.25
N ALA A 160 -21.57 4.66 22.51
CA ALA A 160 -21.31 5.90 21.79
C ALA A 160 -19.88 6.41 21.96
N LEU A 161 -19.31 6.33 23.16
CA LEU A 161 -17.91 6.68 23.41
C LEU A 161 -16.94 5.72 22.71
N ALA A 162 -17.20 4.41 22.73
CA ALA A 162 -16.37 3.43 22.06
C ALA A 162 -16.40 3.61 20.52
N PHE A 163 -17.58 3.85 19.95
CA PHE A 163 -17.77 4.11 18.52
C PHE A 163 -17.10 5.40 18.06
N SER A 164 -17.26 6.50 18.82
CA SER A 164 -16.68 7.78 18.44
C SER A 164 -15.15 7.80 18.58
N ARG A 165 -14.60 7.28 19.69
CA ARG A 165 -13.17 7.44 20.00
C ARG A 165 -12.27 6.48 19.25
N GLU A 166 -12.71 5.24 19.03
CA GLU A 166 -11.84 4.16 18.54
C GLU A 166 -12.46 3.41 17.36
N LEU A 167 -13.65 2.82 17.56
CA LEU A 167 -14.18 1.84 16.61
C LEU A 167 -14.49 2.43 15.23
N SER A 168 -15.19 3.57 15.13
CA SER A 168 -15.59 4.08 13.81
C SER A 168 -14.38 4.53 12.97
N PRO A 169 -13.45 5.36 13.49
CA PRO A 169 -12.26 5.75 12.71
C PRO A 169 -11.41 4.57 12.27
N VAL A 170 -11.19 3.59 13.15
CA VAL A 170 -10.32 2.43 12.88
C VAL A 170 -10.99 1.48 11.89
N VAL A 171 -12.26 1.11 12.10
CA VAL A 171 -12.98 0.18 11.21
C VAL A 171 -13.10 0.76 9.80
N THR A 172 -13.49 2.03 9.65
CA THR A 172 -13.55 2.68 8.33
C THR A 172 -12.18 2.66 7.65
N SER A 173 -11.11 2.96 8.39
CA SER A 173 -9.75 3.03 7.83
C SER A 173 -9.23 1.67 7.39
N ILE A 174 -9.50 0.60 8.14
CA ILE A 174 -9.13 -0.76 7.75
C ILE A 174 -9.80 -1.18 6.44
N VAL A 175 -11.11 -0.92 6.31
CA VAL A 175 -11.87 -1.24 5.09
C VAL A 175 -11.34 -0.44 3.89
N VAL A 176 -11.09 0.86 4.07
CA VAL A 176 -10.59 1.72 3.00
C VAL A 176 -9.13 1.39 2.63
N ALA A 177 -8.28 1.03 3.60
CA ALA A 177 -6.92 0.56 3.33
C ALA A 177 -6.93 -0.69 2.44
N GLY A 178 -7.78 -1.66 2.76
CA GLY A 178 -7.92 -2.89 1.98
C GLY A 178 -8.42 -2.63 0.55
N ARG A 179 -9.42 -1.76 0.37
CA ARG A 179 -10.01 -1.52 -0.96
C ARG A 179 -9.27 -0.46 -1.78
N ILE A 180 -9.20 0.76 -1.25
CA ILE A 180 -8.66 1.93 -1.95
C ILE A 180 -7.14 1.93 -1.87
N GLY A 181 -6.57 1.59 -0.71
CA GLY A 181 -5.12 1.47 -0.58
C GLY A 181 -4.54 0.44 -1.55
N SER A 182 -5.17 -0.74 -1.68
CA SER A 182 -4.78 -1.73 -2.69
C SER A 182 -4.91 -1.20 -4.11
N ALA A 183 -6.03 -0.55 -4.43
CA ALA A 183 -6.25 -0.01 -5.77
C ALA A 183 -5.20 1.05 -6.15
N PHE A 184 -4.83 1.95 -5.22
CA PHE A 184 -3.80 2.96 -5.45
C PHE A 184 -2.42 2.34 -5.67
N ALA A 185 -2.05 1.36 -4.85
CA ALA A 185 -0.78 0.66 -4.99
C ALA A 185 -0.70 -0.11 -6.31
N ALA A 186 -1.78 -0.82 -6.69
CA ALA A 186 -1.85 -1.58 -7.94
C ALA A 186 -1.76 -0.66 -9.17
N GLU A 187 -2.53 0.43 -9.21
CA GLU A 187 -2.51 1.37 -10.34
C GLU A 187 -1.14 2.00 -10.53
N LEU A 188 -0.57 2.54 -9.45
CA LEU A 188 0.76 3.16 -9.52
C LEU A 188 1.85 2.13 -9.81
N GLY A 189 1.73 0.91 -9.28
CA GLY A 189 2.64 -0.18 -9.59
C GLY A 189 2.60 -0.56 -11.06
N THR A 190 1.42 -0.66 -11.67
CA THR A 190 1.28 -0.91 -13.10
C THR A 190 1.87 0.24 -13.92
N MET A 191 1.59 1.49 -13.56
CA MET A 191 2.18 2.66 -14.24
C MET A 191 3.70 2.69 -14.15
N GLN A 192 4.25 2.28 -12.99
CA GLN A 192 5.69 2.22 -12.77
C GLN A 192 6.36 1.12 -13.61
N VAL A 193 5.76 -0.08 -13.64
CA VAL A 193 6.28 -1.21 -14.42
C VAL A 193 6.15 -0.97 -15.93
N SER A 194 5.16 -0.20 -16.36
CA SER A 194 4.98 0.19 -17.77
C SER A 194 5.72 1.48 -18.17
N GLU A 195 6.66 1.97 -17.34
CA GLU A 195 7.46 3.19 -17.59
C GLU A 195 6.64 4.47 -17.84
N GLN A 196 5.35 4.46 -17.51
CA GLN A 196 4.46 5.61 -17.68
C GLN A 196 4.84 6.74 -16.72
N THR A 197 5.26 6.39 -15.50
CA THR A 197 5.73 7.36 -14.50
C THR A 197 7.01 8.08 -14.95
N ASP A 198 7.88 7.39 -15.69
CA ASP A 198 9.13 7.94 -16.20
C ASP A 198 8.88 8.82 -17.43
N THR A 199 7.94 8.39 -18.29
CA THR A 199 7.44 9.19 -19.42
C THR A 199 6.93 10.56 -18.95
N LEU A 200 6.18 10.61 -17.84
CA LEU A 200 5.73 11.89 -17.26
C LEU A 200 6.89 12.81 -16.87
N ARG A 201 7.99 12.27 -16.34
CA ARG A 201 9.18 13.07 -15.99
C ARG A 201 9.86 13.65 -17.23
N VAL A 202 9.93 12.89 -18.32
CA VAL A 202 10.48 13.35 -19.61
C VAL A 202 9.63 14.47 -20.21
N LEU A 203 8.30 14.41 -20.03
CA LEU A 203 7.38 15.47 -20.43
C LEU A 203 7.40 16.72 -19.52
N GLY A 204 8.29 16.76 -18.52
CA GLY A 204 8.45 17.90 -17.61
C GLY A 204 7.41 17.95 -16.47
N ALA A 205 6.56 16.93 -16.32
CA ALA A 205 5.59 16.83 -15.24
C ALA A 205 6.16 16.02 -14.06
N ASN A 206 5.99 16.52 -12.83
CA ASN A 206 6.38 15.76 -11.65
C ASN A 206 5.30 14.70 -11.33
N PRO A 207 5.63 13.39 -11.33
CA PRO A 207 4.65 12.33 -11.09
C PRO A 207 4.05 12.37 -9.68
N VAL A 208 4.77 12.88 -8.68
CA VAL A 208 4.26 13.02 -7.32
C VAL A 208 3.12 14.04 -7.30
N ASP A 209 3.32 15.19 -7.95
CA ASP A 209 2.33 16.28 -8.01
C ASP A 209 1.08 15.89 -8.79
N TYR A 210 1.23 15.06 -9.83
CA TYR A 210 0.12 14.68 -10.71
C TYR A 210 -0.63 13.41 -10.27
N LEU A 211 0.06 12.43 -9.67
CA LEU A 211 -0.52 11.12 -9.35
C LEU A 211 -0.73 10.88 -7.85
N VAL A 212 0.15 11.40 -6.99
CA VAL A 212 0.14 11.11 -5.54
C VAL A 212 -0.67 12.15 -4.78
N THR A 213 -0.34 13.44 -4.95
CA THR A 213 -1.03 14.55 -4.27
C THR A 213 -2.56 14.52 -4.37
N PRO A 214 -3.18 14.36 -5.57
CA PRO A 214 -4.65 14.33 -5.66
C PRO A 214 -5.27 13.13 -4.93
N ARG A 215 -4.59 11.97 -4.90
CA ARG A 215 -5.06 10.78 -4.17
C ARG A 215 -5.00 11.00 -2.66
N VAL A 216 -3.94 11.64 -2.17
CA VAL A 216 -3.78 11.95 -0.74
C VAL A 216 -4.87 12.91 -0.28
N LEU A 217 -5.07 14.02 -1.01
CA LEU A 217 -6.11 14.99 -0.68
C LEU A 217 -7.51 14.38 -0.74
N ALA A 218 -7.80 13.57 -1.77
CA ALA A 218 -9.08 12.86 -1.87
C ALA A 218 -9.33 11.94 -0.67
N SER A 219 -8.33 11.17 -0.23
CA SER A 219 -8.47 10.27 0.92
C SER A 219 -8.61 11.02 2.25
N CYS A 220 -7.84 12.10 2.45
CA CYS A 220 -7.93 12.95 3.64
C CYS A 220 -9.32 13.57 3.79
N ILE A 221 -9.95 13.96 2.68
CA ILE A 221 -11.30 14.54 2.69
C ILE A 221 -12.36 13.45 2.82
N ALA A 222 -12.25 12.35 2.06
CA ALA A 222 -13.27 11.31 2.03
C ALA A 222 -13.42 10.56 3.37
N LEU A 223 -12.31 10.20 4.03
CA LEU A 223 -12.35 9.38 5.23
C LEU A 223 -13.18 9.96 6.38
N PRO A 224 -13.03 11.23 6.79
CA PRO A 224 -13.83 11.77 7.89
C PRO A 224 -15.34 11.72 7.61
N PHE A 225 -15.78 11.97 6.37
CA PHE A 225 -17.19 11.81 6.02
C PHE A 225 -17.65 10.35 6.09
N LEU A 226 -16.82 9.40 5.62
CA LEU A 226 -17.13 7.98 5.72
C LEU A 226 -17.19 7.51 7.18
N THR A 227 -16.28 7.99 8.03
CA THR A 227 -16.26 7.67 9.46
C THR A 227 -17.51 8.17 10.17
N LEU A 228 -17.99 9.38 9.86
CA LEU A 228 -19.26 9.89 10.41
C LEU A 228 -20.45 9.02 10.00
N MET A 229 -20.51 8.60 8.73
CA MET A 229 -21.56 7.69 8.26
C MET A 229 -21.46 6.30 8.92
N CYS A 230 -20.25 5.78 9.11
CA CYS A 230 -20.04 4.51 9.82
C CYS A 230 -20.45 4.60 11.30
N PHE A 231 -20.19 5.74 11.94
CA PHE A 231 -20.61 6.01 13.31
C PHE A 231 -22.14 5.99 13.45
N THR A 232 -22.86 6.71 12.57
CA THR A 232 -24.33 6.77 12.64
C THR A 232 -24.96 5.41 12.38
N VAL A 233 -24.49 4.68 11.36
CA VAL A 233 -25.01 3.35 11.03
C VAL A 233 -24.63 2.31 12.09
N GLY A 234 -23.41 2.36 12.62
CA GLY A 234 -22.96 1.49 13.70
C GLY A 234 -23.74 1.70 15.00
N MET A 235 -24.05 2.95 15.35
CA MET A 235 -24.92 3.27 16.50
C MET A 235 -26.37 2.87 16.25
N ALA A 236 -26.90 3.08 15.04
CA ALA A 236 -28.26 2.70 14.69
C ALA A 236 -28.45 1.17 14.74
N SER A 237 -27.51 0.40 14.17
CA SER A 237 -27.58 -1.07 14.23
C SER A 237 -27.46 -1.60 15.66
N SER A 238 -26.61 -0.95 16.47
CA SER A 238 -26.45 -1.26 17.90
C SER A 238 -27.75 -1.04 18.68
N ALA A 239 -28.41 0.10 18.47
CA ALA A 239 -29.67 0.43 19.14
C ALA A 239 -30.81 -0.53 18.74
N LEU A 240 -30.93 -0.86 17.45
CA LEU A 240 -31.92 -1.83 16.96
C LEU A 240 -31.71 -3.22 17.54
N LEU A 241 -30.46 -3.67 17.65
CA LEU A 241 -30.15 -4.98 18.22
C LEU A 241 -30.45 -5.03 19.73
N ALA A 242 -30.09 -3.97 20.46
CA ALA A 242 -30.33 -3.90 21.90
C ALA A 242 -31.83 -3.91 22.25
N ASP A 243 -32.66 -3.27 21.43
CA ASP A 243 -34.12 -3.30 21.58
C ASP A 243 -34.69 -4.69 21.26
N SER A 244 -34.33 -5.25 20.10
CA SER A 244 -34.89 -6.52 19.62
C SER A 244 -34.47 -7.75 20.43
N VAL A 245 -33.21 -7.80 20.91
CA VAL A 245 -32.66 -8.99 21.59
C VAL A 245 -32.69 -8.86 23.11
N TYR A 246 -32.45 -7.66 23.64
CA TYR A 246 -32.28 -7.44 25.08
C TYR A 246 -33.41 -6.63 25.73
N GLY A 247 -34.40 -6.18 24.95
CA GLY A 247 -35.55 -5.42 25.45
C GLY A 247 -35.19 -4.04 26.01
N ILE A 248 -34.03 -3.50 25.64
CA ILE A 248 -33.61 -2.15 26.06
C ILE A 248 -34.12 -1.15 25.03
N SER A 249 -35.09 -0.32 25.42
CA SER A 249 -35.70 0.66 24.52
C SER A 249 -34.65 1.55 23.84
N ILE A 250 -34.79 1.71 22.52
CA ILE A 250 -33.96 2.58 21.67
C ILE A 250 -33.81 3.99 22.27
N ASN A 251 -34.89 4.54 22.83
CA ASN A 251 -34.87 5.88 23.43
C ASN A 251 -33.90 5.98 24.61
N ILE A 252 -33.79 4.93 25.43
CA ILE A 252 -32.86 4.90 26.57
C ILE A 252 -31.41 4.90 26.07
N ILE A 253 -31.15 4.15 25.00
CA ILE A 253 -29.81 4.04 24.40
C ILE A 253 -29.40 5.36 23.78
N LEU A 254 -30.27 5.98 22.99
CA LEU A 254 -29.98 7.25 22.33
C LEU A 254 -29.84 8.40 23.34
N ASP A 255 -30.69 8.47 24.35
CA ASP A 255 -30.59 9.48 25.41
C ASP A 255 -29.31 9.30 26.24
N SER A 256 -28.95 8.05 26.57
CA SER A 256 -27.68 7.72 27.24
C SER A 256 -26.46 8.08 26.38
N ALA A 257 -26.52 7.79 25.07
CA ALA A 257 -25.49 8.16 24.10
C ALA A 257 -25.31 9.67 24.00
N GLN A 258 -26.40 10.42 23.88
CA GLN A 258 -26.39 11.87 23.78
C GLN A 258 -25.83 12.54 25.04
N ARG A 259 -26.12 12.00 26.22
CA ARG A 259 -25.58 12.50 27.49
C ARG A 259 -24.09 12.21 27.67
N ALA A 260 -23.59 11.12 27.10
CA ALA A 260 -22.19 10.73 27.22
C ALA A 260 -21.27 11.38 26.17
N LEU A 261 -21.77 11.55 24.94
CA LEU A 261 -21.02 12.13 23.83
C LEU A 261 -20.75 13.62 24.07
N ARG A 262 -19.49 14.01 23.91
CA ARG A 262 -19.09 15.42 23.81
C ARG A 262 -18.75 15.76 22.37
N SER A 263 -18.90 17.04 22.01
CA SER A 263 -18.51 17.55 20.69
C SER A 263 -17.04 17.22 20.35
N TRP A 264 -16.17 17.23 21.38
CA TRP A 264 -14.76 16.84 21.24
C TRP A 264 -14.56 15.40 20.76
N ASP A 265 -15.41 14.46 21.17
CA ASP A 265 -15.27 13.06 20.76
C ASP A 265 -15.47 12.92 19.25
N ILE A 266 -16.45 13.64 18.67
CA ILE A 266 -16.71 13.65 17.23
C ILE A 266 -15.58 14.36 16.46
N ILE A 267 -15.13 15.53 16.94
CA ILE A 267 -14.04 16.29 16.31
C ILE A 267 -12.75 15.45 16.30
N SER A 268 -12.43 14.80 17.43
CA SER A 268 -11.25 13.94 17.53
C SER A 268 -11.32 12.75 16.55
N ALA A 269 -12.50 12.16 16.35
CA ALA A 269 -12.74 11.10 15.38
C ALA A 269 -12.50 11.57 13.94
N MET A 270 -12.94 12.79 13.60
CA MET A 270 -12.72 13.40 12.28
C MET A 270 -11.23 13.67 12.03
N ILE A 271 -10.52 14.21 13.03
CA ILE A 271 -9.07 14.47 12.90
C ILE A 271 -8.31 13.15 12.74
N LYS A 272 -8.62 12.13 13.57
CA LYS A 272 -8.03 10.79 13.47
C LYS A 272 -8.23 10.20 12.07
N SER A 273 -9.47 10.18 11.59
CA SER A 273 -9.80 9.63 10.26
C SER A 273 -9.13 10.38 9.11
N GLN A 274 -8.94 11.70 9.22
CA GLN A 274 -8.16 12.47 8.26
C GLN A 274 -6.68 12.01 8.24
N VAL A 275 -6.07 11.82 9.41
CA VAL A 275 -4.69 11.31 9.52
C VAL A 275 -4.58 9.88 8.95
N PHE A 276 -5.54 9.01 9.23
CA PHE A 276 -5.56 7.66 8.67
C PHE A 276 -5.70 7.68 7.14
N GLY A 277 -6.51 8.58 6.59
CA GLY A 277 -6.64 8.77 5.15
C GLY A 277 -5.33 9.20 4.49
N ALA A 278 -4.58 10.08 5.17
CA ALA A 278 -3.24 10.48 4.74
C ALA A 278 -2.25 9.31 4.76
N ILE A 279 -2.23 8.53 5.85
CA ILE A 279 -1.33 7.37 5.99
C ILE A 279 -1.60 6.35 4.89
N ILE A 280 -2.87 5.95 4.69
CA ILE A 280 -3.26 4.98 3.66
C ILE A 280 -2.80 5.42 2.29
N SER A 281 -3.15 6.65 1.90
CA SER A 281 -2.85 7.16 0.57
C SER A 281 -1.35 7.31 0.32
N VAL A 282 -0.59 7.84 1.28
CA VAL A 282 0.86 8.03 1.14
C VAL A 282 1.59 6.70 1.10
N VAL A 283 1.30 5.76 2.02
CA VAL A 283 1.94 4.44 2.04
C VAL A 283 1.61 3.65 0.78
N SER A 284 0.35 3.62 0.37
CA SER A 284 -0.06 2.93 -0.86
C SER A 284 0.58 3.52 -2.11
N CYS A 285 0.64 4.85 -2.21
CA CYS A 285 1.30 5.49 -3.34
C CYS A 285 2.80 5.24 -3.34
N ALA A 286 3.45 5.30 -2.17
CA ALA A 286 4.88 5.02 -2.04
C ALA A 286 5.22 3.60 -2.51
N TRP A 287 4.40 2.60 -2.17
CA TRP A 287 4.67 1.22 -2.57
C TRP A 287 4.39 1.01 -4.06
N GLY A 288 3.38 1.69 -4.61
CA GLY A 288 3.11 1.70 -6.03
C GLY A 288 4.28 2.27 -6.84
N VAL A 289 4.78 3.47 -6.52
CA VAL A 289 5.88 4.11 -7.27
C VAL A 289 7.24 3.44 -7.10
N THR A 290 7.42 2.61 -6.05
CA THR A 290 8.64 1.82 -5.81
C THR A 290 8.48 0.35 -6.18
N THR A 291 7.46 0.04 -6.99
CA THR A 291 7.23 -1.32 -7.49
C THR A 291 8.25 -1.69 -8.57
N LEU A 292 8.78 -2.91 -8.50
CA LEU A 292 9.74 -3.49 -9.44
C LEU A 292 9.31 -4.94 -9.74
N GLY A 293 9.67 -5.47 -10.90
CA GLY A 293 9.52 -6.92 -11.19
C GLY A 293 8.19 -7.32 -11.83
N GLY A 294 7.66 -6.50 -12.75
CA GLY A 294 6.52 -6.90 -13.59
C GLY A 294 5.20 -7.02 -12.82
N ALA A 295 4.23 -7.76 -13.40
CA ALA A 295 2.91 -7.99 -12.80
C ALA A 295 2.98 -8.67 -11.42
N LYS A 296 3.94 -9.58 -11.20
CA LYS A 296 4.15 -10.23 -9.89
C LYS A 296 4.55 -9.20 -8.83
N GLY A 297 5.46 -8.29 -9.16
CA GLY A 297 5.89 -7.22 -8.27
C GLY A 297 4.77 -6.25 -7.88
N VAL A 298 3.82 -6.01 -8.79
CA VAL A 298 2.62 -5.20 -8.51
C VAL A 298 1.76 -5.87 -7.44
N GLY A 299 1.51 -7.18 -7.55
CA GLY A 299 0.77 -7.94 -6.52
C GLY A 299 1.45 -7.90 -5.15
N GLU A 300 2.75 -8.20 -5.11
CA GLU A 300 3.52 -8.18 -3.85
C GLU A 300 3.57 -6.80 -3.20
N SER A 301 3.75 -5.74 -3.99
CA SER A 301 3.76 -4.36 -3.49
C SER A 301 2.38 -3.92 -3.02
N THR A 302 1.32 -4.36 -3.68
CA THR A 302 -0.07 -4.10 -3.27
C THR A 302 -0.37 -4.70 -1.90
N THR A 303 -0.08 -5.98 -1.70
CA THR A 303 -0.30 -6.65 -0.41
C THR A 303 0.55 -6.02 0.70
N SER A 304 1.83 -5.75 0.40
CA SER A 304 2.73 -5.09 1.35
C SER A 304 2.26 -3.69 1.72
N ALA A 305 1.64 -2.96 0.79
CA ALA A 305 1.14 -1.61 1.02
C ALA A 305 -0.01 -1.60 2.03
N VAL A 306 -0.93 -2.55 1.88
CA VAL A 306 -2.06 -2.70 2.81
C VAL A 306 -1.55 -3.03 4.20
N VAL A 307 -0.66 -4.02 4.33
CA VAL A 307 -0.13 -4.44 5.64
C VAL A 307 0.60 -3.29 6.34
N VAL A 308 1.47 -2.58 5.62
CA VAL A 308 2.21 -1.43 6.20
C VAL A 308 1.26 -0.28 6.55
N SER A 309 0.22 -0.04 5.75
CA SER A 309 -0.80 0.96 6.06
C SER A 309 -1.57 0.61 7.33
N LEU A 310 -1.96 -0.66 7.50
CA LEU A 310 -2.67 -1.14 8.70
C LEU A 310 -1.82 -1.00 9.96
N VAL A 311 -0.54 -1.39 9.90
CA VAL A 311 0.39 -1.19 11.01
C VAL A 311 0.56 0.30 11.32
N GLY A 312 0.71 1.14 10.28
CA GLY A 312 0.79 2.59 10.43
C GLY A 312 -0.46 3.21 11.06
N ILE A 313 -1.66 2.73 10.69
CA ILE A 313 -2.92 3.16 11.28
C ILE A 313 -2.95 2.85 12.77
N PHE A 314 -2.60 1.62 13.19
CA PHE A 314 -2.62 1.26 14.61
C PHE A 314 -1.61 2.05 15.44
N ILE A 315 -0.41 2.30 14.91
CA ILE A 315 0.60 3.14 15.58
C ILE A 315 0.08 4.57 15.72
N ALA A 316 -0.49 5.12 14.65
CA ALA A 316 -1.05 6.47 14.66
C ALA A 316 -2.27 6.58 15.58
N ASP A 317 -3.12 5.55 15.63
CA ASP A 317 -4.28 5.50 16.51
C ASP A 317 -3.86 5.56 17.98
N PHE A 318 -2.90 4.73 18.38
CA PHE A 318 -2.32 4.78 19.72
C PHE A 318 -1.73 6.16 20.05
N ALA A 319 -0.93 6.72 19.15
CA ALA A 319 -0.31 8.03 19.36
C ALA A 319 -1.34 9.17 19.48
N LEU A 320 -2.37 9.16 18.63
CA LEU A 320 -3.43 10.16 18.65
C LEU A 320 -4.35 9.99 19.86
N SER A 321 -4.70 8.77 20.25
CA SER A 321 -5.46 8.50 21.48
C SER A 321 -4.70 9.00 22.70
N TYR A 322 -3.41 8.72 22.79
CA TYR A 322 -2.57 9.23 23.88
C TYR A 322 -2.57 10.77 23.92
N CYS A 323 -2.39 11.42 22.76
CA CYS A 323 -2.37 12.88 22.66
C CYS A 323 -3.70 13.54 23.04
N PHE A 324 -4.82 13.00 22.54
CA PHE A 324 -6.16 13.58 22.71
C PHE A 324 -6.82 13.27 24.04
N PHE A 325 -6.47 12.16 24.70
CA PHE A 325 -7.13 11.73 25.94
C PHE A 325 -6.24 11.74 27.18
N GLN A 326 -4.91 11.82 27.06
CA GLN A 326 -3.99 11.86 28.22
C GLN A 326 -3.09 13.11 28.30
N GLY A 327 -2.80 13.80 27.19
CA GLY A 327 -1.81 14.88 27.14
C GLY A 327 -2.37 16.30 26.91
N ALA A 328 -2.71 16.61 25.66
CA ALA A 328 -3.09 17.97 25.22
C ALA A 328 -4.61 18.22 25.23
N GLY A 329 -5.40 17.14 25.17
CA GLY A 329 -6.84 17.23 25.08
C GLY A 329 -7.50 17.84 26.32
N ASP A 330 -6.96 17.66 27.52
CA ASP A 330 -7.58 18.24 28.72
C ASP A 330 -7.33 19.76 28.85
N SER A 331 -6.22 20.29 28.30
CA SER A 331 -6.02 21.74 28.19
C SER A 331 -6.86 22.38 27.08
N LEU A 332 -7.02 21.71 25.94
CA LEU A 332 -7.86 22.18 24.83
C LEU A 332 -9.37 22.06 25.15
N LYS A 333 -9.79 21.00 25.85
CA LYS A 333 -11.16 20.85 26.39
C LYS A 333 -11.55 21.95 27.37
N ASN A 334 -10.58 22.59 28.02
CA ASN A 334 -10.84 23.68 28.96
C ASN A 334 -10.88 25.07 28.28
N CYS A 335 -10.46 25.17 27.01
CA CYS A 335 -10.46 26.42 26.24
C CYS A 335 -11.60 26.53 25.20
N MET A 336 -12.31 25.42 24.89
CA MET A 336 -13.54 25.39 24.08
C MET A 336 -14.76 25.20 24.98
#